data_AF-A0A7V9CVQ6-F1
#
_entry.id   AF-A0A7V9CVQ6-F1
#
_cell.length_a   1.000
_cell.length_b   1.000
_cell.length_c   1.000
_cell.angle_alpha   90.00
_cell.angle_beta   90.00
_cell.angle_gamma   90.00
#
_symmetry.space_group_name_H-M   'P 1'
#
loop_
_entity.id
_entity.type
_entity.pdbx_description
1 polymer ?
#
loop_
_entity_poly.entity_id
_entity_poly.type
_entity_poly.pdbx_seq_one_letter_code
_entity_poly.pdbx_strand_id
1 'polypeptide(L)'
;MTPDVQRRLSVIAREWQRVDPRYLDEEEQRFWATIAARQVRFEERIEFVKKLTDGHASRGCLEQFLFTCAAENPNRRLRMTALADRVSMVVDRASFDDLVTLVTQAPTWEKDRAQGVRVLLRGLAEGKADAPEQILWRWTWRLARATRKIQDRRASAEYQEAKRLLGALANSRGHRHEENAGKLVKTALELPTDVGAALLASAEGYTPRATKAIDSGRESLGTVEEVAMALAENLPQPKLQTRTRRRRRRKKKGGAKAQQQAQTQNGAEPKAAPEPQPAPTPEPAPEAS
;
A
#
# COMPACT_ATOMS: atom_id res chain seq x y z
N MET A 1 -24.02 -22.76 27.30
CA MET A 1 -22.62 -22.36 27.47
C MET A 1 -22.05 -22.95 28.76
N THR A 2 -20.75 -23.22 28.83
CA THR A 2 -20.06 -23.40 30.12
C THR A 2 -19.93 -22.03 30.83
N PRO A 3 -20.15 -21.93 32.14
CA PRO A 3 -20.03 -20.66 32.86
C PRO A 3 -18.61 -20.06 32.80
N ASP A 4 -17.59 -20.93 32.88
CA ASP A 4 -16.17 -20.57 32.85
C ASP A 4 -15.74 -19.98 31.50
N VAL A 5 -15.47 -18.67 31.50
CA VAL A 5 -14.98 -17.88 30.35
C VAL A 5 -13.57 -18.32 29.92
N GLN A 6 -12.67 -18.62 30.86
CA GLN A 6 -11.30 -19.04 30.53
C GLN A 6 -11.31 -20.36 29.74
N ARG A 7 -12.21 -21.27 30.09
CA ARG A 7 -12.45 -22.50 29.32
C ARG A 7 -13.07 -22.24 27.93
N ARG A 8 -13.97 -21.25 27.78
CA ARG A 8 -14.53 -20.89 26.46
C ARG A 8 -13.47 -20.27 25.55
N LEU A 9 -12.70 -19.30 26.03
CA LEU A 9 -11.54 -18.73 25.31
C LEU A 9 -10.51 -19.82 24.95
N SER A 10 -10.23 -20.75 25.88
CA SER A 10 -9.34 -21.90 25.64
C SER A 10 -9.89 -22.93 24.64
N VAL A 11 -11.19 -22.94 24.35
CA VAL A 11 -11.77 -23.72 23.24
C VAL A 11 -11.65 -22.92 21.94
N ILE A 12 -12.07 -21.66 21.93
CA ILE A 12 -11.97 -20.75 20.76
C ILE A 12 -10.54 -20.74 20.20
N ALA A 13 -9.52 -20.61 21.05
CA ALA A 13 -8.13 -20.54 20.61
C ALA A 13 -7.61 -21.81 19.90
N ARG A 14 -8.16 -22.99 20.22
CA ARG A 14 -7.79 -24.27 19.59
C ARG A 14 -8.68 -24.64 18.41
N GLU A 15 -9.95 -24.27 18.46
CA GLU A 15 -11.00 -24.76 17.56
C GLU A 15 -11.59 -23.67 16.66
N TRP A 16 -10.95 -22.50 16.55
CA TRP A 16 -11.43 -21.30 15.83
C TRP A 16 -11.95 -21.58 14.40
N GLN A 17 -11.40 -22.56 13.68
CA GLN A 17 -11.87 -22.93 12.34
C GLN A 17 -13.28 -23.56 12.34
N ARG A 18 -13.61 -24.31 13.41
CA ARG A 18 -14.90 -24.99 13.62
C ARG A 18 -15.91 -24.12 14.37
N VAL A 19 -15.43 -23.19 15.20
CA VAL A 19 -16.27 -22.21 15.90
C VAL A 19 -16.84 -21.21 14.90
N ASP A 20 -18.14 -21.01 14.97
CA ASP A 20 -18.93 -20.07 14.15
C ASP A 20 -19.26 -18.84 15.02
N PRO A 21 -18.76 -17.63 14.68
CA PRO A 21 -18.73 -16.49 15.58
C PRO A 21 -20.12 -15.99 16.00
N ARG A 22 -21.18 -16.28 15.24
CA ARG A 22 -22.56 -15.84 15.58
C ARG A 22 -23.14 -16.44 16.85
N TYR A 23 -22.52 -17.50 17.37
CA TYR A 23 -22.91 -18.15 18.63
C TYR A 23 -22.06 -17.70 19.84
N LEU A 24 -21.14 -16.75 19.64
CA LEU A 24 -20.26 -16.17 20.65
C LEU A 24 -20.80 -14.80 21.10
N ASP A 25 -20.48 -14.40 22.34
CA ASP A 25 -20.67 -13.02 22.80
C ASP A 25 -19.70 -12.04 22.11
N GLU A 26 -19.87 -10.72 22.28
CA GLU A 26 -19.08 -9.75 21.51
C GLU A 26 -17.58 -9.78 21.84
N GLU A 27 -17.20 -10.07 23.09
CA GLU A 27 -15.79 -10.19 23.47
C GLU A 27 -15.18 -11.46 22.88
N GLU A 28 -15.90 -12.58 22.95
CA GLU A 28 -15.51 -13.85 22.34
C GLU A 28 -15.44 -13.78 20.81
N GLN A 29 -16.32 -13.00 20.17
CA GLN A 29 -16.26 -12.71 18.73
C GLN A 29 -14.98 -11.93 18.37
N ARG A 30 -14.64 -10.87 19.11
CA ARG A 30 -13.40 -10.09 18.88
C ARG A 30 -12.14 -10.93 19.15
N PHE A 31 -12.18 -11.82 20.14
CA PHE A 31 -11.11 -12.78 20.43
C PHE A 31 -10.95 -13.82 19.30
N TRP A 32 -12.05 -14.44 18.85
CA TRP A 32 -12.10 -15.34 17.69
C TRP A 32 -11.55 -14.65 16.43
N ALA A 33 -11.99 -13.42 16.16
CA ALA A 33 -11.58 -12.61 15.03
C ALA A 33 -10.07 -12.38 15.02
N THR A 34 -9.49 -12.05 16.17
CA THR A 34 -8.05 -11.85 16.34
C THR A 34 -7.25 -13.11 16.01
N ILE A 35 -7.71 -14.29 16.45
CA ILE A 35 -7.03 -15.57 16.20
C ILE A 35 -7.19 -16.01 14.75
N ALA A 36 -8.41 -15.91 14.20
CA ALA A 36 -8.70 -16.25 12.81
C ALA A 36 -7.90 -15.37 11.84
N ALA A 37 -7.86 -14.06 12.09
CA ALA A 37 -7.13 -13.10 11.26
C ALA A 37 -5.63 -13.38 11.15
N ARG A 38 -5.00 -13.84 12.25
CA ARG A 38 -3.58 -14.25 12.28
C ARG A 38 -3.31 -15.52 11.46
N GLN A 39 -4.22 -16.49 11.49
CA GLN A 39 -3.97 -17.86 11.02
C GLN A 39 -4.62 -18.23 9.67
N VAL A 40 -5.66 -17.51 9.23
CA VAL A 40 -6.42 -17.81 8.01
C VAL A 40 -5.55 -17.80 6.75
N ARG A 41 -5.74 -18.79 5.88
CA ARG A 41 -5.00 -18.95 4.62
C ARG A 41 -5.69 -18.26 3.46
N PHE A 42 -4.94 -17.96 2.40
CA PHE A 42 -5.47 -17.22 1.25
C PHE A 42 -6.52 -18.03 0.48
N GLU A 43 -6.44 -19.35 0.55
CA GLU A 43 -7.34 -20.32 -0.05
C GLU A 43 -8.71 -20.29 0.66
N GLU A 44 -8.69 -20.24 2.00
CA GLU A 44 -9.84 -20.28 2.92
C GLU A 44 -10.65 -18.98 2.97
N ARG A 45 -10.06 -17.86 2.52
CA ARG A 45 -10.63 -16.50 2.67
C ARG A 45 -12.10 -16.34 2.27
N ILE A 46 -12.57 -17.09 1.26
CA ILE A 46 -13.97 -16.98 0.78
C ILE A 46 -14.95 -17.58 1.80
N GLU A 47 -14.56 -18.65 2.49
CA GLU A 47 -15.36 -19.25 3.56
C GLU A 47 -15.37 -18.34 4.80
N PHE A 48 -14.23 -17.73 5.12
CA PHE A 48 -14.12 -16.82 6.26
C PHE A 48 -14.87 -15.51 6.07
N VAL A 49 -14.87 -14.94 4.85
CA VAL A 49 -15.75 -13.81 4.52
C VAL A 49 -17.21 -14.19 4.78
N LYS A 50 -17.69 -15.36 4.31
CA LYS A 50 -19.07 -15.80 4.57
C LYS A 50 -19.39 -15.99 6.06
N LYS A 51 -18.47 -16.56 6.85
CA LYS A 51 -18.65 -16.68 8.32
C LYS A 51 -18.82 -15.31 9.00
N LEU A 52 -18.20 -14.26 8.45
CA LEU A 52 -18.34 -12.88 8.94
C LEU A 52 -19.57 -12.15 8.38
N THR A 53 -19.88 -12.28 7.08
CA THR A 53 -20.97 -11.55 6.41
C THR A 53 -22.32 -12.25 6.53
N ASP A 54 -22.36 -13.53 6.20
CA ASP A 54 -23.59 -14.32 6.08
C ASP A 54 -24.04 -14.86 7.45
N GLY A 55 -23.11 -14.91 8.42
CA GLY A 55 -23.36 -15.40 9.78
C GLY A 55 -24.02 -14.41 10.73
N HIS A 56 -24.14 -13.12 10.38
CA HIS A 56 -24.47 -12.04 11.33
C HIS A 56 -23.43 -11.89 12.47
N ALA A 57 -22.14 -12.03 12.17
CA ALA A 57 -21.11 -11.60 13.12
C ALA A 57 -21.21 -10.08 13.36
N SER A 58 -20.86 -9.62 14.56
CA SER A 58 -20.93 -8.20 14.90
C SER A 58 -20.00 -7.35 14.01
N ARG A 59 -20.35 -6.07 13.83
CA ARG A 59 -19.48 -5.11 13.13
C ARG A 59 -18.08 -5.05 13.76
N GLY A 60 -18.00 -5.08 15.10
CA GLY A 60 -16.74 -5.13 15.84
C GLY A 60 -15.91 -6.40 15.56
N CYS A 61 -16.56 -7.56 15.38
CA CYS A 61 -15.89 -8.80 14.95
C CYS A 61 -15.24 -8.65 13.58
N LEU A 62 -15.96 -8.09 12.60
CA LEU A 62 -15.44 -7.85 11.26
C LEU A 62 -14.30 -6.81 11.25
N GLU A 63 -14.48 -5.68 11.94
CA GLU A 63 -13.46 -4.62 11.99
C GLU A 63 -12.19 -5.09 12.71
N GLN A 64 -12.32 -5.86 13.81
CA GLN A 64 -11.20 -6.50 14.50
C GLN A 64 -10.49 -7.53 13.59
N PHE A 65 -11.25 -8.39 12.89
CA PHE A 65 -10.68 -9.38 11.97
C PHE A 65 -9.87 -8.69 10.87
N LEU A 66 -10.44 -7.66 10.23
CA LEU A 66 -9.78 -6.95 9.14
C LEU A 66 -8.54 -6.18 9.62
N PHE A 67 -8.61 -5.52 10.78
CA PHE A 67 -7.46 -4.82 11.36
C PHE A 67 -6.32 -5.78 11.72
N THR A 68 -6.60 -6.84 12.49
CA THR A 68 -5.58 -7.85 12.85
C THR A 68 -5.04 -8.58 11.61
N CYS A 69 -5.86 -8.79 10.58
CA CYS A 69 -5.42 -9.42 9.33
C CYS A 69 -4.49 -8.47 8.55
N ALA A 70 -4.83 -7.19 8.46
CA ALA A 70 -3.97 -6.14 7.89
C ALA A 70 -2.67 -5.95 8.68
N ALA A 71 -2.67 -6.13 10.00
CA ALA A 71 -1.50 -5.95 10.85
C ALA A 71 -0.54 -7.16 10.84
N GLU A 72 -1.07 -8.35 11.10
CA GLU A 72 -0.29 -9.51 11.57
C GLU A 72 -0.29 -10.72 10.62
N ASN A 73 -1.24 -10.84 9.68
CA ASN A 73 -1.33 -12.05 8.86
C ASN A 73 -0.04 -12.21 7.99
N PRO A 74 0.62 -13.38 8.00
CA PRO A 74 1.88 -13.57 7.26
C PRO A 74 1.71 -13.40 5.75
N ASN A 75 0.51 -13.69 5.21
CA ASN A 75 0.23 -13.57 3.79
C ASN A 75 -0.02 -12.11 3.39
N ARG A 76 1.00 -11.51 2.76
CA ARG A 76 0.96 -10.17 2.13
C ARG A 76 -0.31 -9.87 1.33
N ARG A 77 -0.88 -10.86 0.62
CA ARG A 77 -2.11 -10.66 -0.17
C ARG A 77 -3.33 -10.46 0.72
N LEU A 78 -3.43 -11.21 1.82
CA LEU A 78 -4.48 -11.01 2.81
C LEU A 78 -4.34 -9.66 3.50
N ARG A 79 -3.13 -9.24 3.89
CA ARG A 79 -2.92 -7.90 4.48
C ARG A 79 -3.43 -6.77 3.56
N MET A 80 -3.08 -6.83 2.27
CA MET A 80 -3.56 -5.87 1.26
C MET A 80 -5.08 -5.90 1.05
N THR A 81 -5.68 -7.09 1.02
CA THR A 81 -7.14 -7.26 0.87
C THR A 81 -7.87 -6.75 2.11
N ALA A 82 -7.48 -7.17 3.31
CA ALA A 82 -8.12 -6.77 4.55
C ALA A 82 -8.06 -5.26 4.82
N LEU A 83 -6.95 -4.60 4.44
CA LEU A 83 -6.85 -3.13 4.48
C LEU A 83 -7.86 -2.47 3.52
N ALA A 84 -7.96 -2.95 2.28
CA ALA A 84 -8.91 -2.42 1.30
C ALA A 84 -10.37 -2.66 1.72
N ASP A 85 -10.68 -3.84 2.24
CA ASP A 85 -12.00 -4.20 2.73
C ASP A 85 -12.39 -3.32 3.94
N ARG A 86 -11.49 -3.10 4.91
CA ARG A 86 -11.72 -2.23 6.09
C ARG A 86 -12.02 -0.79 5.70
N VAL A 87 -11.36 -0.29 4.66
CA VAL A 87 -11.46 1.09 4.14
C VAL A 87 -12.62 1.25 3.13
N SER A 88 -13.18 0.15 2.61
CA SER A 88 -14.40 0.21 1.79
C SER A 88 -15.64 0.64 2.62
N MET A 89 -15.63 0.31 3.91
CA MET A 89 -16.58 0.73 4.94
C MET A 89 -16.22 2.11 5.51
N VAL A 90 -17.16 2.77 6.18
CA VAL A 90 -16.84 3.95 6.99
C VAL A 90 -15.96 3.54 8.18
N VAL A 91 -14.88 4.28 8.39
CA VAL A 91 -13.87 4.09 9.44
C VAL A 91 -13.96 5.26 10.41
N ASP A 92 -14.13 4.99 11.70
CA ASP A 92 -14.12 6.04 12.73
C ASP A 92 -12.72 6.66 12.90
N ARG A 93 -12.69 7.82 13.57
CA ARG A 93 -11.45 8.58 13.77
C ARG A 93 -10.32 7.78 14.44
N ALA A 94 -10.61 6.90 15.39
CA ALA A 94 -9.57 6.15 16.10
C ALA A 94 -9.04 5.02 15.21
N SER A 95 -9.93 4.19 14.66
CA SER A 95 -9.57 3.15 13.68
C SER A 95 -8.72 3.69 12.54
N PHE A 96 -9.00 4.89 12.02
CA PHE A 96 -8.22 5.45 10.91
C PHE A 96 -6.84 5.96 11.33
N ASP A 97 -6.66 6.54 12.53
CA ASP A 97 -5.33 6.91 13.04
C ASP A 97 -4.47 5.65 13.27
N ASP A 98 -5.08 4.55 13.72
CA ASP A 98 -4.43 3.25 13.87
C ASP A 98 -4.04 2.63 12.52
N LEU A 99 -4.92 2.67 11.51
CA LEU A 99 -4.58 2.21 10.15
C LEU A 99 -3.45 3.02 9.51
N VAL A 100 -3.47 4.35 9.68
CA VAL A 100 -2.40 5.23 9.21
C VAL A 100 -1.09 4.91 9.94
N THR A 101 -1.13 4.68 11.26
CA THR A 101 0.04 4.30 12.05
C THR A 101 0.60 2.95 11.61
N LEU A 102 -0.27 1.94 11.46
CA LEU A 102 0.04 0.60 10.96
C LEU A 102 0.77 0.66 9.60
N VAL A 103 0.16 1.28 8.60
CA VAL A 103 0.70 1.32 7.23
C VAL A 103 2.01 2.13 7.14
N THR A 104 2.15 3.19 7.94
CA THR A 104 3.35 4.05 7.86
C THR A 104 4.51 3.49 8.69
N GLN A 105 4.26 2.90 9.86
CA GLN A 105 5.30 2.53 10.83
C GLN A 105 5.59 1.02 10.92
N ALA A 106 4.62 0.14 10.71
CA ALA A 106 4.81 -1.29 11.03
C ALA A 106 5.77 -1.99 10.03
N PRO A 107 6.72 -2.83 10.51
CA PRO A 107 7.64 -3.57 9.64
C PRO A 107 6.94 -4.50 8.62
N THR A 108 5.76 -5.03 8.97
CA THR A 108 4.94 -5.88 8.07
C THR A 108 4.45 -5.14 6.82
N TRP A 109 4.50 -3.80 6.81
CA TRP A 109 4.12 -2.94 5.70
C TRP A 109 5.29 -2.29 4.96
N GLU A 110 6.54 -2.41 5.40
CA GLU A 110 7.67 -1.63 4.83
C GLU A 110 7.79 -1.77 3.30
N LYS A 111 7.77 -3.01 2.79
CA LYS A 111 7.87 -3.32 1.35
C LYS A 111 6.63 -2.92 0.55
N ASP A 112 5.52 -2.63 1.23
CA ASP A 112 4.18 -2.44 0.69
C ASP A 112 3.56 -1.08 1.04
N ARG A 113 4.32 -0.23 1.75
CA ARG A 113 3.89 1.07 2.28
C ARG A 113 3.24 1.93 1.19
N ALA A 114 3.83 1.98 0.00
CA ALA A 114 3.26 2.72 -1.14
C ALA A 114 1.90 2.19 -1.64
N GLN A 115 1.59 0.91 -1.45
CA GLN A 115 0.28 0.34 -1.79
C GLN A 115 -0.73 0.55 -0.65
N GLY A 116 -0.32 0.34 0.60
CA GLY A 116 -1.18 0.63 1.76
C GLY A 116 -1.55 2.11 1.85
N VAL A 117 -0.58 3.00 1.61
CA VAL A 117 -0.81 4.46 1.55
C VAL A 117 -1.77 4.81 0.40
N ARG A 118 -1.64 4.19 -0.78
CA ARG A 118 -2.58 4.41 -1.90
C ARG A 118 -4.01 3.95 -1.57
N VAL A 119 -4.19 2.91 -0.77
CA VAL A 119 -5.51 2.49 -0.26
C VAL A 119 -6.07 3.52 0.73
N LEU A 120 -5.28 3.98 1.70
CA LEU A 120 -5.74 4.96 2.70
C LEU A 120 -6.04 6.33 2.10
N LEU A 121 -5.21 6.82 1.16
CA LEU A 121 -5.46 8.09 0.46
C LEU A 121 -6.72 8.03 -0.41
N ARG A 122 -7.00 6.88 -1.06
CA ARG A 122 -8.29 6.67 -1.75
C ARG A 122 -9.46 6.60 -0.77
N GLY A 123 -9.28 5.99 0.40
CA GLY A 123 -10.27 6.03 1.47
C GLY A 123 -10.64 7.46 1.89
N LEU A 124 -9.66 8.35 2.01
CA LEU A 124 -9.89 9.78 2.28
C LEU A 124 -10.64 10.45 1.11
N ALA A 125 -10.21 10.23 -0.13
CA ALA A 125 -10.88 10.75 -1.32
C ALA A 125 -12.32 10.24 -1.54
N GLU A 126 -12.63 9.03 -1.08
CA GLU A 126 -13.95 8.41 -1.14
C GLU A 126 -14.82 8.70 0.11
N GLY A 127 -14.40 9.64 0.97
CA GLY A 127 -15.16 10.04 2.17
C GLY A 127 -15.30 8.95 3.24
N LYS A 128 -14.36 8.00 3.30
CA LYS A 128 -14.45 6.80 4.15
C LYS A 128 -14.02 7.00 5.60
N ALA A 129 -13.33 8.10 5.91
CA ALA A 129 -12.85 8.38 7.26
C ALA A 129 -13.75 9.42 7.94
N ASP A 130 -14.44 9.02 9.00
CA ASP A 130 -15.27 9.90 9.84
C ASP A 130 -14.39 10.64 10.86
N ALA A 131 -13.92 11.83 10.48
CA ALA A 131 -13.18 12.74 11.34
C ALA A 131 -13.29 14.21 10.86
N PRO A 132 -13.10 15.20 11.74
CA PRO A 132 -13.03 16.61 11.34
C PRO A 132 -11.91 16.88 10.31
N GLU A 133 -12.13 17.81 9.39
CA GLU A 133 -11.26 18.10 8.24
C GLU A 133 -9.77 18.28 8.60
N GLN A 134 -9.48 19.00 9.70
CA GLN A 134 -8.12 19.17 10.23
C GLN A 134 -7.38 17.83 10.47
N ILE A 135 -8.11 16.80 10.90
CA ILE A 135 -7.57 15.45 11.12
C ILE A 135 -7.37 14.72 9.79
N LEU A 136 -8.26 14.93 8.81
CA LEU A 136 -8.11 14.39 7.46
C LEU A 136 -6.86 14.98 6.78
N TRP A 137 -6.68 16.30 6.78
CA TRP A 137 -5.46 16.98 6.32
C TRP A 137 -4.20 16.44 7.00
N ARG A 138 -4.22 16.30 8.33
CA ARG A 138 -3.12 15.73 9.13
C ARG A 138 -2.77 14.31 8.67
N TRP A 139 -3.74 13.48 8.29
CA TRP A 139 -3.49 12.15 7.72
C TRP A 139 -2.99 12.20 6.29
N THR A 140 -3.63 12.95 5.39
CA THR A 140 -3.21 13.14 3.99
C THR A 140 -1.72 13.50 3.91
N TRP A 141 -1.26 14.46 4.70
CA TRP A 141 0.15 14.88 4.69
C TRP A 141 1.10 14.01 5.53
N ARG A 142 0.59 13.13 6.40
CA ARG A 142 1.40 12.06 7.02
C ARG A 142 1.62 10.90 6.02
N LEU A 143 0.57 10.52 5.30
CA LEU A 143 0.57 9.53 4.23
C LEU A 143 1.44 9.96 3.03
N ALA A 144 1.36 11.24 2.63
CA ALA A 144 2.22 11.82 1.60
C ALA A 144 3.72 11.73 1.98
N ARG A 145 4.09 12.13 3.21
CA ARG A 145 5.47 12.02 3.70
C ARG A 145 5.97 10.58 3.78
N ALA A 146 5.11 9.64 4.18
CA ALA A 146 5.42 8.21 4.17
C ALA A 146 5.69 7.64 2.75
N THR A 147 5.36 8.39 1.69
CA THR A 147 5.66 8.07 0.29
C THR A 147 6.52 9.13 -0.42
N ARG A 148 7.16 10.05 0.32
CA ARG A 148 7.90 11.22 -0.20
C ARG A 148 8.83 10.91 -1.38
N LYS A 149 9.60 9.82 -1.32
CA LYS A 149 10.54 9.40 -2.39
C LYS A 149 9.86 9.02 -3.72
N ILE A 150 8.55 8.82 -3.74
CA ILE A 150 7.75 8.61 -4.96
C ILE A 150 7.21 9.96 -5.45
N GLN A 151 6.70 10.79 -4.54
CA GLN A 151 6.20 12.13 -4.83
C GLN A 151 7.31 13.04 -5.39
N ASP A 152 8.50 13.04 -4.78
CA ASP A 152 9.72 13.72 -5.27
C ASP A 152 10.06 13.36 -6.73
N ARG A 153 9.92 12.08 -7.09
CA ARG A 153 10.14 11.58 -8.44
C ARG A 153 9.04 11.99 -9.41
N ARG A 154 7.77 12.04 -8.98
CA ARG A 154 6.64 12.55 -9.77
C ARG A 154 6.86 14.03 -10.10
N ALA A 155 7.08 14.85 -9.08
CA ALA A 155 7.35 16.28 -9.24
C ALA A 155 8.59 16.52 -10.12
N SER A 156 9.67 15.76 -9.91
CA SER A 156 10.90 15.82 -10.72
C SER A 156 10.77 15.33 -12.17
N ALA A 157 9.72 14.61 -12.52
CA ALA A 157 9.48 14.12 -13.88
C ALA A 157 8.62 15.11 -14.67
N GLU A 158 7.53 15.59 -14.07
CA GLU A 158 6.57 16.50 -14.72
C GLU A 158 7.04 17.97 -14.68
N TYR A 159 7.77 18.38 -13.64
CA TYR A 159 8.26 19.76 -13.48
C TYR A 159 9.78 19.83 -13.34
N GLN A 160 10.45 20.27 -14.40
CA GLN A 160 11.91 20.26 -14.51
C GLN A 160 12.63 21.03 -13.39
N GLU A 161 12.02 22.11 -12.87
CA GLU A 161 12.62 22.89 -11.78
C GLU A 161 12.33 22.34 -10.37
N ALA A 162 11.55 21.25 -10.21
CA ALA A 162 11.22 20.72 -8.89
C ALA A 162 12.48 20.45 -8.04
N LYS A 163 13.52 19.86 -8.63
CA LYS A 163 14.85 19.66 -8.00
C LYS A 163 15.54 20.97 -7.62
N ARG A 164 15.40 22.01 -8.45
CA ARG A 164 15.96 23.36 -8.22
C ARG A 164 15.29 24.01 -7.00
N LEU A 165 13.97 23.94 -6.92
CA LEU A 165 13.19 24.51 -5.81
C LEU A 165 13.38 23.73 -4.51
N LEU A 166 13.28 22.39 -4.54
CA LEU A 166 13.50 21.53 -3.37
C LEU A 166 14.95 21.65 -2.87
N GLY A 167 15.93 21.68 -3.77
CA GLY A 167 17.33 21.91 -3.44
C GLY A 167 17.59 23.30 -2.86
N ALA A 168 16.95 24.34 -3.40
CA ALA A 168 17.04 25.69 -2.86
C ALA A 168 16.41 25.81 -1.47
N LEU A 169 15.28 25.14 -1.21
CA LEU A 169 14.66 25.07 0.12
C LEU A 169 15.59 24.36 1.11
N ALA A 170 16.02 23.14 0.79
CA ALA A 170 16.82 22.29 1.67
C ALA A 170 18.20 22.88 2.04
N ASN A 171 18.85 23.61 1.12
CA ASN A 171 20.16 24.21 1.34
C ASN A 171 20.12 25.67 1.85
N SER A 172 18.93 26.21 2.12
CA SER A 172 18.76 27.59 2.61
C SER A 172 18.49 27.67 4.11
N ARG A 173 18.80 28.83 4.71
CA ARG A 173 18.62 29.09 6.16
C ARG A 173 18.06 30.49 6.40
N GLY A 174 17.44 30.70 7.57
CA GLY A 174 16.88 31.99 8.00
C GLY A 174 15.82 32.52 7.02
N HIS A 175 15.75 33.83 6.83
CA HIS A 175 14.77 34.45 5.91
C HIS A 175 14.86 33.94 4.46
N ARG A 176 16.04 33.52 3.98
CA ARG A 176 16.19 32.90 2.65
C ARG A 176 15.44 31.55 2.56
N HIS A 177 15.33 30.81 3.66
CA HIS A 177 14.51 29.59 3.72
C HIS A 177 13.01 29.90 3.72
N GLU A 178 12.60 30.99 4.38
CA GLU A 178 11.21 31.48 4.37
C GLU A 178 10.81 31.95 2.96
N GLU A 179 11.68 32.70 2.28
CA GLU A 179 11.51 33.07 0.87
C GLU A 179 11.42 31.84 -0.05
N ASN A 180 12.33 30.87 0.11
CA ASN A 180 12.37 29.70 -0.76
C ASN A 180 11.16 28.78 -0.52
N ALA A 181 10.64 28.70 0.71
CA ALA A 181 9.37 28.06 1.00
C ALA A 181 8.20 28.78 0.30
N GLY A 182 8.13 30.11 0.40
CA GLY A 182 7.10 30.91 -0.28
C GLY A 182 7.14 30.79 -1.81
N LYS A 183 8.34 30.79 -2.40
CA LYS A 183 8.54 30.57 -3.85
C LYS A 183 8.09 29.18 -4.27
N LEU A 184 8.49 28.13 -3.53
CA LEU A 184 8.08 26.75 -3.81
C LEU A 184 6.57 26.56 -3.68
N VAL A 185 5.94 27.14 -2.66
CA VAL A 185 4.48 27.12 -2.47
C VAL A 185 3.76 27.83 -3.60
N LYS A 186 4.20 29.03 -4.00
CA LYS A 186 3.61 29.74 -5.14
C LYS A 186 3.66 28.89 -6.41
N THR A 187 4.82 28.29 -6.72
CA THR A 187 4.94 27.40 -7.89
C THR A 187 4.05 26.17 -7.78
N ALA A 188 3.91 25.57 -6.59
CA ALA A 188 3.05 24.41 -6.39
C ALA A 188 1.55 24.71 -6.65
N LEU A 189 1.10 25.94 -6.40
CA LEU A 189 -0.27 26.40 -6.67
C LEU A 189 -0.48 26.82 -8.14
N GLU A 190 0.59 27.02 -8.90
CA GLU A 190 0.55 27.32 -10.35
C GLU A 190 0.67 26.04 -11.21
N LEU A 191 0.83 24.87 -10.59
CA LEU A 191 0.95 23.55 -11.22
C LEU A 191 -0.35 22.73 -11.09
N PRO A 192 -0.58 21.73 -11.96
CA PRO A 192 -1.67 20.76 -11.78
C PRO A 192 -1.61 20.09 -10.39
N THR A 193 -2.77 19.85 -9.77
CA THR A 193 -2.89 19.47 -8.36
C THR A 193 -2.09 18.22 -7.98
N ASP A 194 -1.91 17.25 -8.89
CA ASP A 194 -1.09 16.05 -8.65
C ASP A 194 0.41 16.35 -8.62
N VAL A 195 0.89 17.27 -9.46
CA VAL A 195 2.28 17.74 -9.46
C VAL A 195 2.54 18.71 -8.31
N GLY A 196 1.60 19.62 -8.04
CA GLY A 196 1.64 20.56 -6.91
C GLY A 196 1.66 19.83 -5.56
N ALA A 197 0.75 18.86 -5.37
CA ALA A 197 0.73 18.03 -4.16
C ALA A 197 1.98 17.15 -4.04
N ALA A 198 2.53 16.63 -5.14
CA ALA A 198 3.79 15.89 -5.13
C ALA A 198 4.99 16.77 -4.69
N LEU A 199 5.01 18.04 -5.11
CA LEU A 199 6.01 19.02 -4.73
C LEU A 199 5.88 19.40 -3.24
N LEU A 200 4.66 19.69 -2.75
CA LEU A 200 4.43 19.99 -1.32
C LEU A 200 4.56 18.77 -0.41
N ALA A 201 4.38 17.53 -0.90
CA ALA A 201 4.71 16.31 -0.17
C ALA A 201 6.23 16.13 0.03
N SER A 202 7.03 16.80 -0.80
CA SER A 202 8.49 16.74 -0.81
C SER A 202 9.15 17.90 -0.07
N ALA A 203 8.43 19.01 0.12
CA ALA A 203 8.88 20.19 0.85
C ALA A 203 8.80 20.03 2.38
N GLU A 204 9.85 20.47 3.07
CA GLU A 204 9.95 20.51 4.52
C GLU A 204 10.50 21.88 4.94
N GLY A 205 9.76 22.57 5.81
CA GLY A 205 10.20 23.79 6.49
C GLY A 205 10.80 23.44 7.85
N TYR A 206 11.89 24.11 8.24
CA TYR A 206 12.46 23.98 9.58
C TYR A 206 12.25 25.22 10.46
N THR A 207 11.97 26.40 9.86
CA THR A 207 11.52 27.58 10.62
C THR A 207 9.99 27.59 10.74
N PRO A 208 9.40 28.06 11.85
CA PRO A 208 7.94 28.07 12.01
C PRO A 208 7.19 28.80 10.88
N ARG A 209 7.79 29.85 10.31
CA ARG A 209 7.22 30.61 9.19
C ARG A 209 7.29 29.83 7.87
N ALA A 210 8.38 29.12 7.59
CA ALA A 210 8.49 28.27 6.42
C ALA A 210 7.53 27.07 6.51
N THR A 211 7.41 26.45 7.69
CA THR A 211 6.44 25.37 7.95
C THR A 211 5.01 25.88 7.75
N LYS A 212 4.63 27.01 8.36
CA LYS A 212 3.29 27.60 8.16
C LYS A 212 3.01 27.98 6.70
N ALA A 213 4.00 28.51 5.97
CA ALA A 213 3.84 28.80 4.54
C ALA A 213 3.56 27.53 3.72
N ILE A 214 4.28 26.44 4.01
CA ILE A 214 4.07 25.14 3.34
C ILE A 214 2.70 24.55 3.72
N ASP A 215 2.30 24.60 4.99
CA ASP A 215 1.03 24.03 5.44
C ASP A 215 -0.19 24.83 4.93
N SER A 216 -0.15 26.16 4.92
CA SER A 216 -1.19 26.96 4.24
C SER A 216 -1.18 26.76 2.72
N GLY A 217 -0.02 26.52 2.11
CA GLY A 217 0.08 26.12 0.71
C GLY A 217 -0.55 24.75 0.41
N ARG A 218 -0.43 23.81 1.36
CA ARG A 218 -1.05 22.47 1.30
C ARG A 218 -2.57 22.53 1.38
N GLU A 219 -3.09 23.39 2.24
CA GLU A 219 -4.54 23.67 2.39
C GLU A 219 -5.11 24.45 1.19
N SER A 220 -4.26 25.20 0.46
CA SER A 220 -4.68 26.02 -0.69
C SER A 220 -4.70 25.27 -2.05
N LEU A 221 -4.37 23.97 -2.09
CA LEU A 221 -4.26 23.18 -3.34
C LEU A 221 -5.61 22.69 -3.92
N GLY A 222 -6.68 22.70 -3.13
CA GLY A 222 -7.95 22.04 -3.42
C GLY A 222 -8.55 21.43 -2.13
N THR A 223 -9.60 20.63 -2.24
CA THR A 223 -10.17 19.95 -1.06
C THR A 223 -9.27 18.82 -0.55
N VAL A 224 -9.57 18.33 0.67
CA VAL A 224 -8.96 17.12 1.25
C VAL A 224 -9.02 15.95 0.27
N GLU A 225 -10.18 15.74 -0.35
CA GLU A 225 -10.50 14.60 -1.20
C GLU A 225 -9.74 14.70 -2.53
N GLU A 226 -9.73 15.88 -3.16
CA GLU A 226 -9.00 16.17 -4.39
C GLU A 226 -7.49 15.94 -4.20
N VAL A 227 -6.92 16.50 -3.14
CA VAL A 227 -5.49 16.37 -2.84
C VAL A 227 -5.13 14.95 -2.42
N ALA A 228 -5.98 14.25 -1.67
CA ALA A 228 -5.76 12.85 -1.31
C ALA A 228 -5.81 11.95 -2.56
N MET A 229 -6.75 12.17 -3.49
CA MET A 229 -6.83 11.42 -4.75
C MET A 229 -5.63 11.69 -5.65
N ALA A 230 -5.22 12.96 -5.78
CA ALA A 230 -4.06 13.35 -6.58
C ALA A 230 -2.76 12.71 -6.03
N LEU A 231 -2.56 12.77 -4.71
CA LEU A 231 -1.45 12.07 -4.04
C LEU A 231 -1.51 10.55 -4.20
N ALA A 232 -2.71 9.95 -4.28
CA ALA A 232 -2.90 8.52 -4.48
C ALA A 232 -2.55 8.06 -5.90
N GLU A 233 -2.91 8.85 -6.94
CA GLU A 233 -2.61 8.49 -8.32
C GLU A 233 -1.12 8.57 -8.67
N ASN A 234 -0.37 9.44 -8.00
CA ASN A 234 1.09 9.49 -8.06
C ASN A 234 1.79 8.21 -7.57
N LEU A 235 1.10 7.34 -6.83
CA LEU A 235 1.64 6.08 -6.31
C LEU A 235 1.41 4.93 -7.29
N PRO A 236 2.33 3.95 -7.39
CA PRO A 236 2.22 2.87 -8.36
C PRO A 236 0.87 2.15 -8.33
N GLN A 237 0.24 1.95 -9.48
CA GLN A 237 -0.98 1.17 -9.56
C GLN A 237 -0.72 -0.31 -9.24
N PRO A 238 -1.67 -1.03 -8.59
CA PRO A 238 -1.54 -2.46 -8.37
C PRO A 238 -1.35 -3.22 -9.68
N LYS A 239 -0.32 -4.06 -9.77
CA LYS A 239 -0.04 -4.87 -10.96
C LYS A 239 -1.18 -5.86 -11.23
N LEU A 240 -2.10 -5.48 -12.13
CA LEU A 240 -3.17 -6.33 -12.63
C LEU A 240 -2.59 -7.67 -13.11
N GLN A 241 -2.93 -8.76 -12.41
CA GLN A 241 -2.47 -10.10 -12.78
C GLN A 241 -3.17 -10.54 -14.06
N THR A 242 -2.53 -10.31 -15.21
CA THR A 242 -3.00 -10.74 -16.52
C THR A 242 -3.19 -12.25 -16.54
N ARG A 243 -4.46 -12.71 -16.51
CA ARG A 243 -4.86 -14.14 -16.45
C ARG A 243 -4.62 -14.88 -17.77
N THR A 244 -3.40 -14.80 -18.30
CA THR A 244 -2.99 -15.52 -19.49
C THR A 244 -2.89 -17.03 -19.21
N ARG A 245 -3.01 -17.84 -20.27
CA ARG A 245 -2.67 -19.28 -20.31
C ARG A 245 -3.54 -20.34 -19.59
N ARG A 246 -4.80 -20.09 -19.17
CA ARG A 246 -5.77 -21.21 -18.89
C ARG A 246 -6.78 -21.55 -20.00
N ARG A 247 -6.86 -20.77 -21.09
CA ARG A 247 -7.80 -21.03 -22.23
C ARG A 247 -7.23 -21.91 -23.36
N ARG A 248 -5.92 -22.22 -23.39
CA ARG A 248 -5.28 -23.03 -24.47
C ARG A 248 -5.39 -24.56 -24.33
N ARG A 249 -5.85 -25.11 -23.20
CA ARG A 249 -5.90 -26.59 -22.97
C ARG A 249 -7.25 -27.26 -23.26
N ARG A 250 -8.18 -26.57 -23.95
CA ARG A 250 -9.54 -27.09 -24.30
C ARG A 250 -9.84 -27.20 -25.82
N LYS A 251 -8.85 -27.05 -26.71
CA LYS A 251 -9.02 -27.22 -28.17
C LYS A 251 -7.93 -28.11 -28.81
N LYS A 252 -7.69 -29.30 -28.25
CA LYS A 252 -6.92 -30.38 -28.92
C LYS A 252 -7.31 -31.78 -28.43
N LYS A 253 -8.56 -32.20 -28.70
CA LYS A 253 -9.00 -33.60 -28.68
C LYS A 253 -10.23 -33.74 -29.60
N GLY A 254 -10.07 -34.39 -30.77
CA GLY A 254 -11.10 -34.60 -31.81
C GLY A 254 -10.66 -34.19 -33.23
N GLY A 255 -10.60 -35.14 -34.18
CA GLY A 255 -10.19 -34.98 -35.61
C GLY A 255 -8.67 -34.77 -35.82
N ALA A 256 -7.87 -35.48 -36.64
CA ALA A 256 -8.05 -36.38 -37.82
C ALA A 256 -8.49 -35.64 -39.10
N LYS A 257 -7.85 -35.76 -40.29
CA LYS A 257 -6.68 -36.55 -40.81
C LYS A 257 -5.69 -35.58 -41.56
N ALA A 258 -4.37 -35.83 -41.72
CA ALA A 258 -3.65 -36.47 -42.86
C ALA A 258 -4.28 -36.26 -44.27
N GLN A 259 -3.58 -35.99 -45.39
CA GLN A 259 -2.16 -35.71 -45.79
C GLN A 259 -2.18 -35.12 -47.24
N GLN A 260 -1.13 -34.65 -47.96
CA GLN A 260 0.34 -34.55 -47.78
C GLN A 260 0.78 -33.06 -48.02
N GLN A 261 1.71 -32.54 -48.87
CA GLN A 261 2.87 -32.95 -49.71
C GLN A 261 3.88 -31.76 -49.66
N ALA A 262 5.17 -31.98 -49.36
CA ALA A 262 6.34 -31.80 -50.25
C ALA A 262 6.40 -30.48 -51.06
N GLN A 263 7.46 -29.66 -51.03
CA GLN A 263 8.82 -29.82 -50.44
C GLN A 263 9.32 -28.44 -49.88
N THR A 264 10.57 -27.97 -49.77
CA THR A 264 11.87 -28.36 -50.36
C THR A 264 13.03 -28.24 -49.33
N GLN A 265 14.12 -27.50 -49.60
CA GLN A 265 15.43 -27.55 -48.91
C GLN A 265 16.03 -26.16 -48.63
N ASN A 266 16.54 -25.95 -47.41
CA ASN A 266 17.93 -25.53 -47.07
C ASN A 266 17.98 -24.93 -45.64
N GLY A 267 18.97 -25.21 -44.79
CA GLY A 267 20.08 -26.16 -44.96
C GLY A 267 21.34 -25.83 -44.14
N ALA A 268 21.28 -25.84 -42.79
CA ALA A 268 22.46 -25.81 -41.91
C ALA A 268 22.13 -26.34 -40.51
N GLU A 269 23.02 -27.14 -39.92
CA GLU A 269 22.88 -27.72 -38.57
C GLU A 269 23.96 -27.19 -37.58
N PRO A 270 23.78 -27.40 -36.25
CA PRO A 270 24.41 -26.54 -35.23
C PRO A 270 25.77 -27.03 -34.71
N LYS A 271 26.43 -26.19 -33.89
CA LYS A 271 27.49 -26.61 -32.97
C LYS A 271 27.25 -26.05 -31.55
N ALA A 272 27.80 -26.75 -30.56
CA ALA A 272 27.43 -26.62 -29.14
C ALA A 272 28.15 -25.49 -28.38
N ALA A 273 27.68 -25.20 -27.17
CA ALA A 273 28.20 -24.19 -26.26
C ALA A 273 29.41 -24.68 -25.43
N PRO A 274 30.23 -23.75 -24.90
CA PRO A 274 31.09 -23.98 -23.73
C PRO A 274 30.44 -23.51 -22.41
N GLU A 275 30.84 -24.14 -21.30
CA GLU A 275 30.48 -23.76 -19.92
C GLU A 275 31.52 -22.78 -19.29
N PRO A 276 31.23 -22.13 -18.15
CA PRO A 276 31.97 -20.96 -17.67
C PRO A 276 33.26 -21.27 -16.88
N GLN A 277 34.12 -20.25 -16.74
CA GLN A 277 35.33 -20.26 -15.90
C GLN A 277 35.41 -18.97 -15.02
N PRO A 278 36.26 -18.94 -13.97
CA PRO A 278 35.88 -18.34 -12.68
C PRO A 278 36.34 -16.88 -12.43
N ALA A 279 36.00 -16.38 -11.25
CA ALA A 279 36.24 -15.01 -10.78
C ALA A 279 37.72 -14.72 -10.40
N PRO A 280 38.15 -13.44 -10.44
CA PRO A 280 39.53 -13.03 -10.11
C PRO A 280 39.78 -12.90 -8.58
N THR A 281 41.03 -13.20 -8.20
CA THR A 281 41.62 -13.06 -6.85
C THR A 281 42.19 -11.64 -6.66
N PRO A 282 42.23 -11.04 -5.45
CA PRO A 282 42.54 -9.62 -5.27
C PRO A 282 44.04 -9.24 -5.38
N GLU A 283 44.25 -7.94 -5.55
CA GLU A 283 45.51 -7.22 -5.77
C GLU A 283 46.26 -6.90 -4.44
N PRO A 284 47.61 -6.92 -4.41
CA PRO A 284 48.39 -6.67 -3.19
C PRO A 284 48.55 -5.17 -2.86
N ALA A 285 48.84 -4.87 -1.58
CA ALA A 285 49.03 -3.51 -1.07
C ALA A 285 50.45 -2.95 -1.35
N PRO A 286 50.62 -1.61 -1.42
CA PRO A 286 51.93 -0.98 -1.64
C PRO A 286 52.80 -0.96 -0.38
N GLU A 287 54.12 -1.08 -0.57
CA GLU A 287 55.13 -0.84 0.46
C GLU A 287 55.42 0.67 0.64
N ALA A 288 56.04 1.02 1.77
CA ALA A 288 56.35 2.40 2.15
C ALA A 288 57.81 2.78 1.85
N SER A 289 58.06 4.09 1.73
CA SER A 289 59.39 4.74 1.75
C SER A 289 59.23 6.17 2.24
#